data_AF-A0AAU6VME4-F1
#
_entry.id   AF-A0AAU6VME4-F1
#
_cell.length_a   1.000
_cell.length_b   1.000
_cell.length_c   1.000
_cell.angle_alpha   90.00
_cell.angle_beta   90.00
_cell.angle_gamma   90.00
#
_symmetry.space_group_name_H-M   'P 1'
#
loop_
_entity.id
_entity.type
_entity.pdbx_description
1 polymer ?
#
loop_
_entity_poly.entity_id
_entity_poly.type
_entity_poly.pdbx_seq_one_letter_code
_entity_poly.pdbx_strand_id
1 'polypeptide(L)'
;MSTKVNKFERFYTLCLALGLELNEKDMNHLSNIGSRLTYISKQRCLMAKVKCACVNQDIETHGKFYAARRNKVSIFYAYQILAKRESK
;
A
#
# COMPACT_ATOMS: atom_id res chain seq x y z
N MET A 1 -13.89 13.97 -25.05
CA MET A 1 -14.51 13.04 -24.09
C MET A 1 -13.45 12.61 -23.09
N SER A 2 -13.55 13.07 -21.83
CA SER A 2 -12.65 12.62 -20.75
C SER A 2 -13.11 11.24 -20.29
N THR A 3 -12.34 10.19 -20.58
CA THR A 3 -12.58 8.85 -20.05
C THR A 3 -12.45 8.94 -18.54
N LYS A 4 -13.58 8.87 -17.83
CA LYS A 4 -13.61 8.71 -16.36
C LYS A 4 -12.96 7.36 -16.06
N VAL A 5 -11.64 7.35 -15.90
CA VAL A 5 -10.88 6.16 -15.48
C VAL A 5 -11.54 5.61 -14.22
N ASN A 6 -11.89 4.33 -14.24
CA ASN A 6 -12.62 3.71 -13.16
C ASN A 6 -11.78 3.82 -11.88
N LYS A 7 -12.38 4.27 -10.76
CA LYS A 7 -11.67 4.46 -9.48
C LYS A 7 -11.03 3.14 -9.01
N PHE A 8 -11.62 2.01 -9.38
CA PHE A 8 -11.09 0.69 -9.12
C PHE A 8 -9.83 0.40 -9.94
N GLU A 9 -9.82 0.71 -11.23
CA GLU A 9 -8.62 0.59 -12.08
C GLU A 9 -7.48 1.45 -11.55
N ARG A 10 -7.77 2.67 -11.07
CA ARG A 10 -6.73 3.51 -10.43
C ARG A 10 -6.16 2.87 -9.18
N PHE A 11 -6.96 2.19 -8.37
CA PHE A 11 -6.47 1.50 -7.18
C PHE A 11 -5.63 0.27 -7.57
N TYR A 12 -6.12 -0.54 -8.50
CA TYR A 12 -5.45 -1.73 -8.99
C TYR A 12 -4.09 -1.42 -9.64
N THR A 13 -4.05 -0.46 -10.57
CA THR A 13 -2.80 0.01 -11.21
C THR A 13 -1.77 0.48 -10.18
N LEU A 14 -2.25 1.01 -9.06
CA LEU A 14 -1.41 1.57 -8.03
C LEU A 14 -0.92 0.50 -7.03
N CYS A 15 -1.70 -0.56 -6.81
CA CYS A 15 -1.22 -1.80 -6.19
C CYS A 15 -0.14 -2.46 -7.04
N LEU A 16 -0.36 -2.60 -8.35
CA LEU A 16 0.64 -3.14 -9.28
C LEU A 16 1.94 -2.30 -9.30
N ALA A 17 1.85 -0.97 -9.30
CA ALA A 17 3.02 -0.08 -9.25
C ALA A 17 3.85 -0.22 -7.95
N LEU A 18 3.24 -0.77 -6.89
CA LEU A 18 3.90 -1.06 -5.62
C LEU A 18 4.40 -2.52 -5.53
N GLY A 19 4.25 -3.33 -6.59
CA GLY A 19 4.64 -4.74 -6.61
C GLY A 19 3.67 -5.66 -5.88
N LEU A 20 2.45 -5.21 -5.64
CA LEU A 20 1.40 -5.99 -5.00
C LEU A 20 0.57 -6.67 -6.09
N GLU A 21 0.86 -7.93 -6.34
CA GLU A 21 -0.01 -8.78 -7.16
C GLU A 21 -1.23 -9.17 -6.32
N LEU A 22 -2.34 -8.47 -6.56
CA LEU A 22 -3.63 -8.84 -6.00
C LEU A 22 -4.18 -10.02 -6.81
N ASN A 23 -4.37 -11.17 -6.15
CA ASN A 23 -4.96 -12.32 -6.82
C ASN A 23 -6.48 -12.12 -7.01
N GLU A 24 -7.10 -13.02 -7.76
CA GLU A 24 -8.53 -12.93 -8.09
C GLU A 24 -9.44 -12.95 -6.85
N LYS A 25 -9.03 -13.64 -5.77
CA LYS A 25 -9.74 -13.63 -4.48
C LYS A 25 -9.67 -12.27 -3.81
N ASP A 26 -8.50 -11.63 -3.79
CA ASP A 26 -8.31 -10.31 -3.21
C ASP A 26 -9.11 -9.26 -4.00
N MET A 27 -9.12 -9.39 -5.32
CA MET A 27 -9.89 -8.52 -6.23
C MET A 27 -11.40 -8.68 -6.03
N ASN A 28 -11.89 -9.91 -5.87
CA ASN A 28 -13.30 -10.19 -5.58
C ASN A 28 -13.71 -9.74 -4.17
N HIS A 29 -12.80 -9.79 -3.21
CA HIS A 29 -13.08 -9.26 -1.86
C HIS A 29 -13.15 -7.72 -1.87
N LEU A 30 -12.21 -7.07 -2.56
CA LEU A 30 -12.15 -5.62 -2.69
C LEU A 30 -13.33 -5.05 -3.49
N SER A 31 -13.78 -5.72 -4.55
CA SER A 31 -14.94 -5.29 -5.35
C SER A 31 -16.24 -5.36 -4.53
N ASN A 32 -16.40 -6.41 -3.72
CA ASN A 32 -17.54 -6.58 -2.81
C ASN A 32 -17.57 -5.53 -1.69
N ILE A 33 -16.41 -5.13 -1.16
CA ILE A 33 -16.31 -4.03 -0.18
C ILE A 33 -16.48 -2.66 -0.88
N GLY A 34 -16.04 -2.56 -2.14
CA GLY A 34 -15.99 -1.33 -2.92
C GLY A 34 -17.35 -0.69 -3.21
N SER A 35 -18.43 -1.47 -3.30
CA SER A 35 -19.79 -0.95 -3.46
C SER A 35 -20.25 -0.07 -2.28
N ARG A 36 -19.64 -0.24 -1.09
CA ARG A 36 -19.91 0.53 0.14
C ARG A 36 -18.87 1.59 0.48
N LEU A 37 -17.78 1.71 -0.27
CA LEU A 37 -16.70 2.65 0.00
C LEU A 37 -16.80 3.90 -0.88
N THR A 38 -17.81 4.73 -0.64
CA THR A 38 -17.58 6.18 -0.72
C THR A 38 -16.57 6.53 0.35
N TYR A 39 -15.28 6.68 0.03
CA TYR A 39 -14.39 7.69 0.63
C TYR A 39 -12.93 7.48 0.20
N ILE A 40 -12.41 8.44 -0.56
CA ILE A 40 -11.00 8.57 -0.93
C ILE A 40 -10.08 8.53 0.32
N SER A 41 -10.55 8.96 1.50
CA SER A 41 -9.78 8.91 2.75
C SER A 41 -9.51 7.47 3.23
N LYS A 42 -10.48 6.56 3.09
CA LYS A 42 -10.32 5.15 3.48
C LYS A 42 -9.37 4.42 2.53
N GLN A 43 -9.39 4.76 1.24
CA GLN A 43 -8.42 4.26 0.26
C GLN A 43 -7.00 4.75 0.57
N ARG A 44 -6.81 6.04 0.88
CA ARG A 44 -5.51 6.59 1.30
C ARG A 44 -5.00 5.94 2.60
N CYS A 45 -5.89 5.68 3.55
CA CYS A 45 -5.53 4.99 4.79
C CYS A 45 -5.10 3.54 4.54
N LEU A 46 -5.86 2.80 3.73
CA LEU A 46 -5.51 1.43 3.34
C LEU A 46 -4.17 1.38 2.62
N MET A 47 -3.97 2.28 1.67
CA MET A 47 -2.71 2.48 0.96
C MET A 47 -1.53 2.76 1.88
N ALA A 48 -1.70 3.64 2.87
CA ALA A 48 -0.65 3.92 3.84
C ALA A 48 -0.32 2.70 4.70
N LYS A 49 -1.33 1.90 5.08
CA LYS A 49 -1.12 0.63 5.82
C LYS A 49 -0.38 -0.40 4.99
N VAL A 50 -0.77 -0.57 3.74
CA VAL A 50 -0.12 -1.50 2.81
C VAL A 50 1.32 -1.09 2.54
N LYS A 51 1.57 0.19 2.26
CA LYS A 51 2.93 0.72 2.08
C LYS A 51 3.79 0.56 3.33
N CYS A 52 3.20 0.79 4.51
CA CYS A 52 3.85 0.51 5.78
C CYS A 52 4.26 -0.97 5.86
N ALA A 53 3.35 -1.91 5.60
CA ALA A 53 3.61 -3.35 5.65
C ALA A 53 4.73 -3.79 4.68
N CYS A 54 4.75 -3.27 3.44
CA CYS A 54 5.80 -3.59 2.46
C CYS A 54 7.18 -3.13 2.94
N VAL A 55 7.29 -1.88 3.38
CA VAL A 55 8.53 -1.34 3.96
C VAL A 55 8.94 -2.18 5.18
N ASN A 56 7.96 -2.59 5.98
CA ASN A 56 8.19 -3.36 7.18
C ASN A 56 8.80 -4.75 6.91
N GLN A 57 8.29 -5.43 5.89
CA GLN A 57 8.80 -6.73 5.44
C GLN A 57 10.20 -6.61 4.81
N ASP A 58 10.43 -5.56 4.01
CA ASP A 58 11.75 -5.31 3.44
C ASP A 58 12.79 -4.97 4.52
N ILE A 59 12.38 -4.27 5.60
CA ILE A 59 13.27 -4.00 6.74
C ILE A 59 13.71 -5.31 7.40
N GLU A 60 12.78 -6.25 7.62
CA GLU A 60 13.08 -7.56 8.22
C GLU A 60 14.01 -8.40 7.33
N THR A 61 13.77 -8.38 6.02
CA THR A 61 14.45 -9.28 5.09
C THR A 61 15.82 -8.75 4.66
N HIS A 62 15.95 -7.44 4.48
CA HIS A 62 17.10 -6.82 3.81
C HIS A 62 17.66 -5.58 4.53
N GLY A 63 17.01 -5.14 5.60
CA GLY A 63 17.42 -3.97 6.37
C GLY A 63 16.88 -2.64 5.84
N LYS A 64 16.92 -1.65 6.73
CA LYS A 64 16.31 -0.31 6.60
C LYS A 64 16.73 0.49 5.36
N PHE A 65 18.00 0.46 4.99
CA PHE A 65 18.50 1.20 3.82
C PHE A 65 17.96 0.65 2.52
N TYR A 66 17.93 -0.68 2.40
CA TYR A 66 17.36 -1.36 1.24
C TYR A 66 15.85 -1.09 1.14
N ALA A 67 15.12 -1.27 2.24
CA ALA A 67 13.68 -1.03 2.30
C ALA A 67 13.31 0.40 1.89
N ALA A 68 14.05 1.40 2.37
CA ALA A 68 13.80 2.80 2.02
C ALA A 68 13.98 3.06 0.52
N ARG A 69 15.08 2.55 -0.06
CA ARG A 69 15.38 2.67 -1.49
C ARG A 69 14.34 1.94 -2.36
N ARG A 70 14.01 0.69 -2.03
CA ARG A 70 13.07 -0.15 -2.78
C ARG A 70 11.65 0.44 -2.80
N ASN A 71 11.18 0.94 -1.66
CA ASN A 71 9.83 1.50 -1.50
C ASN A 71 9.72 3.00 -1.83
N LYS A 72 10.83 3.62 -2.26
CA LYS A 72 10.91 5.06 -2.56
C LYS A 72 10.36 5.93 -1.40
N VAL A 73 10.86 5.66 -0.20
CA VAL A 73 10.55 6.42 1.02
C VAL A 73 11.83 7.00 1.62
N SER A 74 11.71 8.00 2.48
CA SER A 74 12.86 8.51 3.22
C SER A 74 13.37 7.45 4.20
N ILE A 75 14.67 7.46 4.46
CA ILE A 75 15.26 6.60 5.49
C ILE A 75 14.63 6.86 6.87
N PHE A 76 14.24 8.12 7.13
CA PHE A 76 13.52 8.51 8.34
C PHE A 76 12.18 7.79 8.50
N TYR A 77 11.42 7.61 7.41
CA TYR A 77 10.15 6.87 7.45
C TYR A 77 10.36 5.38 7.81
N ALA A 78 11.44 4.76 7.32
CA ALA A 78 11.79 3.40 7.71
C ALA A 78 12.12 3.29 9.22
N TYR A 79 12.83 4.27 9.77
CA TYR A 79 13.08 4.36 11.22
C TYR A 79 11.78 4.57 12.03
N GLN A 80 10.85 5.39 11.55
CA GLN A 80 9.56 5.57 12.22
C GLN A 80 8.73 4.28 12.29
N ILE A 81 8.81 3.43 11.25
CA ILE A 81 8.15 2.12 11.25
C ILE A 81 8.75 1.21 12.32
N LEU A 82 10.08 1.20 12.46
CA LEU A 82 10.77 0.44 13.51
C LEU A 82 10.39 0.91 14.92
N ALA A 83 10.47 2.22 15.17
CA ALA A 83 10.11 2.79 16.48
C ALA A 83 8.67 2.45 16.89
N LYS A 84 7.73 2.41 15.94
CA LYS A 84 6.35 1.99 16.17
C LYS A 84 6.18 0.51 16.52
N ARG A 85 7.12 -0.36 16.15
CA ARG A 85 7.10 -1.78 16.57
C ARG A 85 7.52 -1.92 18.02
N GLU A 86 8.58 -1.25 18.42
CA GLU A 86 9.15 -1.32 19.77
C GLU A 86 8.24 -0.69 20.84
N SER A 87 7.29 0.14 20.41
CA SER A 87 6.28 0.77 21.29
C SER A 87 5.03 -0.09 21.51
N LYS A 88 4.96 -1.32 20.96
CA LYS A 88 3.85 -2.28 21.15
C LYS A 88 4.32 -3.47 21.97
#